data_AF-A0A5R8U9A2-F1
#
_entry.id   AF-A0A5R8U9A2-F1
#
_cell.length_a   1.000
_cell.length_b   1.000
_cell.length_c   1.000
_cell.angle_alpha   90.00
_cell.angle_beta   90.00
_cell.angle_gamma   90.00
#
_symmetry.space_group_name_H-M   'P 1'
#
loop_
_entity.id
_entity.type
_entity.pdbx_description
1 polymer ?
#
loop_
_entity_poly.entity_id
_entity_poly.type
_entity_poly.pdbx_seq_one_letter_code
_entity_poly.pdbx_strand_id
1 'polypeptide(L)'
;VPDRPDDPIGLLGGINLYQYAPNPLGWIDPLGLSCSSDAKKLSGNLGAAPSSHYRPHHMVMSNSSDVRMRWLRRRMDRLGIDINDSRNGVWLPKNSDYRLPGTKATAHGGEGVHGNAYKQHVWDTLKNARTKADFEAGLAQLKVELSTGKTFPVQ
;
A
#
# COMPACT_ATOMS: atom_id res chain seq x y z
N VAL A 1 13.17 7.86 -56.70
CA VAL A 1 14.16 7.49 -55.66
C VAL A 1 14.59 8.76 -54.95
N PRO A 2 14.83 8.77 -53.63
CA PRO A 2 14.07 8.28 -52.45
C PRO A 2 13.65 9.52 -51.57
N ASP A 3 12.86 9.47 -50.49
CA ASP A 3 13.22 9.04 -49.13
C ASP A 3 11.98 9.08 -48.20
N ARG A 4 11.88 8.11 -47.28
CA ARG A 4 11.17 8.22 -45.98
C ARG A 4 12.19 8.69 -44.94
N PRO A 5 11.82 9.47 -43.91
CA PRO A 5 11.34 8.83 -42.67
C PRO A 5 10.34 9.61 -41.79
N ASP A 6 9.63 8.80 -41.00
CA ASP A 6 9.07 8.98 -39.65
C ASP A 6 7.93 9.96 -39.35
N ASP A 7 6.82 9.34 -38.93
CA ASP A 7 5.70 9.92 -38.18
C ASP A 7 6.10 10.22 -36.71
N PRO A 8 5.99 11.47 -36.23
CA PRO A 8 5.90 11.73 -34.81
C PRO A 8 4.44 11.85 -34.40
N ILE A 9 3.88 10.76 -33.85
CA ILE A 9 2.68 10.82 -33.02
C ILE A 9 2.96 11.77 -31.86
N GLY A 10 2.35 12.94 -31.93
CA GLY A 10 2.25 13.88 -30.83
C GLY A 10 1.41 13.26 -29.72
N LEU A 11 2.07 12.71 -28.71
CA LEU A 11 1.49 12.43 -27.39
C LEU A 11 1.09 13.77 -26.76
N LEU A 12 -0.09 14.25 -27.14
CA LEU A 12 -0.85 15.24 -26.39
C LEU A 12 -1.21 14.60 -25.06
N GLY A 13 -0.36 14.81 -24.06
CA GLY A 13 -0.64 14.51 -22.67
C GLY A 13 -1.79 15.37 -22.19
N GLY A 14 -2.98 14.77 -22.15
CA GLY A 14 -4.16 15.43 -21.60
C GLY A 14 -5.39 14.57 -21.79
N ILE A 15 -5.73 13.80 -20.74
CA ILE A 15 -7.02 13.84 -20.02
C ILE A 15 -6.75 13.06 -18.71
N ASN A 16 -6.95 13.72 -17.57
CA ASN A 16 -7.16 13.05 -16.28
C ASN A 16 -8.46 12.24 -16.37
N LEU A 17 -8.40 11.01 -16.87
CA LEU A 17 -9.49 10.06 -16.77
C LEU A 17 -9.43 9.39 -15.40
N TYR A 18 -10.27 9.86 -14.46
CA TYR A 18 -10.73 9.05 -13.33
C TYR A 18 -11.58 7.88 -13.85
N GLN A 19 -11.01 7.02 -14.68
CA GLN A 19 -11.62 5.75 -15.04
C GLN A 19 -11.03 4.69 -14.11
N TYR A 20 -11.79 4.39 -13.05
CA TYR A 20 -11.65 3.12 -12.36
C TYR A 20 -11.73 2.01 -13.40
N ALA A 21 -10.65 1.25 -13.57
CA ALA A 21 -10.70 0.03 -14.35
C ALA A 21 -11.82 -0.86 -13.76
N PRO A 22 -12.72 -1.42 -14.59
CA PRO A 22 -13.65 -2.43 -14.10
C PRO A 22 -12.83 -3.60 -13.55
N ASN A 23 -12.99 -3.81 -12.24
CA ASN A 23 -12.63 -4.97 -11.45
C ASN A 23 -12.13 -6.18 -12.27
N PRO A 24 -10.81 -6.49 -12.30
CA PRO A 24 -10.34 -7.74 -12.86
C PRO A 24 -10.57 -8.85 -11.83
N LEU A 25 -11.81 -9.38 -11.76
CA LEU A 25 -12.09 -10.71 -11.23
C LEU A 25 -11.52 -11.77 -12.18
N GLY A 26 -10.21 -11.81 -12.29
CA GLY A 26 -9.50 -12.80 -13.08
C GLY A 26 -8.16 -13.05 -12.43
N TRP A 27 -7.99 -14.26 -11.91
CA TRP A 27 -6.75 -14.82 -11.36
C TRP A 27 -6.45 -14.40 -9.91
N ILE A 28 -7.23 -15.00 -8.99
CA ILE A 28 -6.75 -15.26 -7.63
C ILE A 28 -5.51 -16.14 -7.77
N ASP A 29 -4.32 -15.59 -7.54
CA ASP A 29 -3.10 -16.36 -7.30
C ASP A 29 -3.10 -16.85 -5.84
N PRO A 30 -3.43 -18.12 -5.56
CA PRO A 30 -3.60 -18.60 -4.20
C PRO A 30 -2.26 -18.97 -3.52
N LEU A 31 -1.13 -18.85 -4.23
CA LEU A 31 0.18 -19.34 -3.78
C LEU A 31 1.27 -18.28 -3.84
N GLY A 32 0.93 -17.04 -3.44
CA GLY A 32 1.85 -15.92 -3.29
C GLY A 32 3.11 -16.25 -2.48
N LEU A 33 4.15 -16.73 -3.15
CA LEU A 33 5.54 -16.76 -2.71
C LEU A 33 6.12 -15.32 -2.72
N SER A 34 5.29 -14.33 -2.36
CA SER A 34 5.13 -13.06 -3.05
C SER A 34 5.54 -11.83 -2.25
N CYS A 35 6.27 -11.98 -1.14
CA CYS A 35 6.63 -10.82 -0.30
C CYS A 35 7.33 -9.72 -1.12
N SER A 36 8.22 -10.11 -2.05
CA SER A 36 8.88 -9.19 -2.97
C SER A 36 7.97 -8.73 -4.11
N SER A 37 7.12 -9.61 -4.64
CA SER A 37 6.24 -9.26 -5.77
C SER A 37 5.07 -8.36 -5.35
N ASP A 38 4.49 -8.57 -4.17
CA ASP A 38 3.43 -7.70 -3.64
C ASP A 38 3.99 -6.35 -3.25
N ALA A 39 5.15 -6.28 -2.58
CA ALA A 39 5.81 -5.01 -2.31
C ALA A 39 6.13 -4.25 -3.61
N LYS A 40 6.54 -4.94 -4.68
CA LYS A 40 6.77 -4.35 -6.02
C LYS A 40 5.47 -3.86 -6.67
N LYS A 41 4.40 -4.66 -6.63
CA LYS A 41 3.06 -4.26 -7.13
C LYS A 41 2.54 -3.04 -6.38
N LEU A 42 2.60 -3.07 -5.05
CA LEU A 42 2.21 -1.95 -4.20
C LEU A 42 3.02 -0.69 -4.51
N SER A 43 4.34 -0.81 -4.66
CA SER A 43 5.20 0.30 -5.07
C SER A 43 4.73 0.94 -6.37
N GLY A 44 4.35 0.14 -7.38
CA GLY A 44 3.80 0.67 -8.63
C GLY A 44 2.51 1.44 -8.41
N ASN A 45 1.61 0.91 -7.58
CA ASN A 45 0.32 1.53 -7.27
C ASN A 45 0.43 2.77 -6.37
N LEU A 46 1.47 2.87 -5.53
CA LEU A 46 1.75 4.06 -4.71
C LEU A 46 2.39 5.20 -5.50
N GLY A 47 2.89 4.94 -6.71
CA GLY A 47 3.60 5.93 -7.52
C GLY A 47 5.03 6.20 -7.02
N ALA A 48 5.55 7.39 -7.30
CA ALA A 48 6.93 7.74 -6.99
C ALA A 48 7.20 7.71 -5.47
N ALA A 49 8.28 7.02 -5.08
CA ALA A 49 8.75 7.05 -3.71
C ALA A 49 9.35 8.43 -3.38
N PRO A 50 9.25 8.92 -2.13
CA PRO A 50 9.85 10.19 -1.72
C PRO A 50 11.38 10.23 -1.87
N SER A 51 12.04 9.08 -1.68
CA SER A 51 13.46 8.89 -1.99
C SER A 51 13.81 7.40 -2.15
N SER A 52 15.03 7.10 -2.57
CA SER A 52 15.56 5.72 -2.66
C SER A 52 15.57 4.98 -1.32
N HIS A 53 15.46 5.70 -0.20
CA HIS A 53 15.44 5.13 1.15
C HIS A 53 14.03 4.87 1.70
N TYR A 54 12.98 5.12 0.93
CA TYR A 54 11.61 4.77 1.32
C TYR A 54 11.21 3.41 0.78
N ARG A 55 10.45 2.64 1.55
CA ARG A 55 9.96 1.29 1.22
C ARG A 55 8.42 1.28 1.22
N PRO A 56 7.79 0.53 0.29
CA PRO A 56 6.34 0.38 0.31
C PRO A 56 5.98 -0.52 1.50
N HIS A 57 4.98 -0.11 2.28
CA HIS A 57 4.53 -0.85 3.44
C HIS A 57 3.03 -1.14 3.34
N HIS A 58 2.65 -2.42 3.33
CA HIS A 58 1.26 -2.84 3.44
C HIS A 58 0.76 -2.71 4.88
N MET A 59 -0.35 -2.00 5.07
CA MET A 59 -0.93 -1.85 6.41
C MET A 59 -1.63 -3.13 6.87
N VAL A 60 -2.54 -3.65 6.02
CA VAL A 60 -2.95 -5.05 6.09
C VAL A 60 -1.92 -5.87 5.32
N MET A 61 -1.02 -6.53 6.07
CA MET A 61 0.13 -7.23 5.52
C MET A 61 -0.26 -8.39 4.59
N SER A 62 0.27 -8.40 3.36
CA SER A 62 -0.01 -9.43 2.36
C SER A 62 0.50 -10.83 2.74
N ASN A 63 1.61 -10.91 3.49
CA ASN A 63 2.34 -12.14 3.79
C ASN A 63 2.23 -12.59 5.27
N SER A 64 1.50 -11.88 6.11
CA SER A 64 1.46 -12.20 7.55
C SER A 64 0.60 -13.44 7.84
N SER A 65 1.16 -14.43 8.55
CA SER A 65 0.43 -15.61 9.01
C SER A 65 -0.55 -15.33 10.16
N ASP A 66 -0.50 -14.12 10.73
CA ASP A 66 -1.37 -13.69 11.82
C ASP A 66 -2.85 -13.82 11.46
N VAL A 67 -3.64 -14.40 12.37
CA VAL A 67 -5.08 -14.64 12.17
C VAL A 67 -5.85 -13.35 11.89
N ARG A 68 -5.46 -12.23 12.51
CA ARG A 68 -6.10 -10.93 12.31
C ARG A 68 -5.83 -10.40 10.91
N MET A 69 -4.58 -10.50 10.45
CA MET A 69 -4.20 -10.08 9.10
C MET A 69 -4.85 -10.96 8.03
N ARG A 70 -4.94 -12.28 8.25
CA ARG A 70 -5.70 -13.19 7.36
C ARG A 70 -7.18 -12.83 7.30
N TRP A 71 -7.78 -12.47 8.43
CA TRP A 71 -9.18 -12.04 8.46
C TRP A 71 -9.37 -10.74 7.68
N LEU A 72 -8.52 -9.74 7.91
CA LEU A 72 -8.62 -8.45 7.22
C LEU A 72 -8.39 -8.57 5.71
N ARG A 73 -7.48 -9.44 5.26
CA ARG A 73 -7.31 -9.76 3.83
C ARG A 73 -8.60 -10.32 3.21
N ARG A 74 -9.27 -11.27 3.89
CA ARG A 74 -10.58 -11.78 3.44
C ARG A 74 -11.66 -10.70 3.45
N ARG A 75 -11.59 -9.75 4.39
CA ARG A 75 -12.52 -8.61 4.41
C ARG A 75 -12.28 -7.66 3.24
N MET A 76 -11.02 -7.35 2.93
CA MET A 76 -10.64 -6.55 1.75
C MET A 76 -11.14 -7.18 0.45
N ASP A 77 -10.92 -8.49 0.27
CA ASP A 77 -11.41 -9.26 -0.88
C ASP A 77 -12.94 -9.12 -1.06
N ARG A 78 -13.72 -9.35 0.01
CA ARG A 78 -15.19 -9.18 -0.01
C ARG A 78 -15.65 -7.75 -0.30
N LEU A 79 -14.81 -6.75 0.00
CA LEU A 79 -15.09 -5.34 -0.25
C LEU A 79 -14.54 -4.87 -1.61
N GLY A 80 -13.90 -5.76 -2.38
CA GLY A 80 -13.25 -5.41 -3.64
C GLY A 80 -12.15 -4.37 -3.45
N ILE A 81 -11.31 -4.55 -2.42
CA ILE A 81 -10.09 -3.76 -2.20
C ILE A 81 -8.92 -4.71 -2.42
N ASP A 82 -8.14 -4.48 -3.47
CA ASP A 82 -6.97 -5.32 -3.76
C ASP A 82 -5.92 -5.18 -2.66
N ILE A 83 -5.18 -6.26 -2.35
CA ILE A 83 -4.16 -6.23 -1.30
C ILE A 83 -3.06 -5.20 -1.59
N ASN A 84 -2.75 -5.00 -2.87
CA ASN A 84 -1.77 -4.04 -3.37
C ASN A 84 -2.41 -2.70 -3.75
N ASP A 85 -3.70 -2.49 -3.46
CA ASP A 85 -4.35 -1.19 -3.65
C ASP A 85 -3.58 -0.12 -2.87
N SER A 86 -3.37 1.04 -3.50
CA SER A 86 -2.62 2.14 -2.89
C SER A 86 -3.25 2.57 -1.56
N ARG A 87 -4.57 2.41 -1.36
CA ARG A 87 -5.27 2.65 -0.08
C ARG A 87 -4.75 1.77 1.06
N ASN A 88 -4.22 0.58 0.79
CA ASN A 88 -3.61 -0.31 1.79
C ASN A 88 -2.10 -0.10 1.95
N GLY A 89 -1.49 0.81 1.18
CA GLY A 89 -0.06 1.09 1.25
C GLY A 89 0.31 2.48 1.77
N VAL A 90 1.52 2.57 2.30
CA VAL A 90 2.18 3.84 2.63
C VAL A 90 3.68 3.73 2.38
N TRP A 91 4.31 4.83 1.96
CA TRP A 91 5.75 4.95 1.88
C TRP A 91 6.32 5.24 3.27
N LEU A 92 7.16 4.35 3.80
CA LEU A 92 7.86 4.57 5.07
C LEU A 92 9.37 4.66 4.85
N PRO A 93 10.09 5.56 5.56
CA PRO A 93 11.55 5.61 5.50
C PRO A 93 12.12 4.30 6.04
N LYS A 94 13.21 3.81 5.43
CA LYS A 94 13.84 2.51 5.76
C LYS A 94 14.11 2.36 7.26
N ASN A 95 14.58 3.43 7.90
CA ASN A 95 14.74 3.58 9.35
C ASN A 95 14.55 5.08 9.72
N SER A 96 14.70 5.43 11.00
CA SER A 96 14.53 6.79 11.51
C SER A 96 15.44 7.84 10.86
N ASP A 97 16.62 7.43 10.41
CA ASP A 97 17.66 8.33 9.89
C ASP A 97 17.34 8.83 8.48
N TYR A 98 16.48 8.12 7.75
CA TYR A 98 16.08 8.44 6.38
C TYR A 98 14.78 9.23 6.26
N ARG A 99 14.25 9.76 7.38
CA ARG A 99 13.10 10.67 7.34
C ARG A 99 13.45 11.91 6.53
N LEU A 100 12.50 12.36 5.71
CA LEU A 100 12.60 13.68 5.12
C LEU A 100 12.63 14.77 6.21
N PRO A 101 13.38 15.87 6.03
CA PRO A 101 13.43 16.98 6.97
C PRO A 101 12.02 17.48 7.34
N GLY A 102 11.79 17.70 8.64
CA GLY A 102 10.50 18.17 9.16
C GLY A 102 9.39 17.11 9.25
N THR A 103 9.62 15.89 8.76
CA THR A 103 8.63 14.80 8.86
C THR A 103 8.84 13.96 10.11
N LYS A 104 7.75 13.32 10.56
CA LYS A 104 7.78 12.38 11.69
C LYS A 104 7.38 10.96 11.27
N ALA A 105 7.33 10.66 9.98
CA ALA A 105 6.83 9.38 9.48
C ALA A 105 7.43 8.18 10.22
N THR A 106 6.59 7.21 10.59
CA THR A 106 7.01 5.98 11.24
C THR A 106 8.01 5.24 10.35
N ALA A 107 9.10 4.77 10.94
CA ALA A 107 10.13 4.05 10.24
C ALA A 107 9.71 2.60 9.93
N HIS A 108 10.07 2.14 8.73
CA HIS A 108 9.82 0.77 8.29
C HIS A 108 10.59 -0.27 9.12
N GLY A 109 11.78 0.11 9.61
CA GLY A 109 12.59 -0.67 10.54
C GLY A 109 12.78 0.08 11.86
N GLY A 110 12.77 -0.66 12.98
CA GLY A 110 13.04 -0.13 14.32
C GLY A 110 11.83 0.42 15.08
N GLU A 111 10.69 0.67 14.42
CA GLU A 111 9.51 1.29 15.06
C GLU A 111 8.26 0.39 15.05
N GLY A 112 8.48 -0.92 14.90
CA GLY A 112 7.50 -1.94 15.24
C GLY A 112 6.40 -2.20 14.21
N VAL A 113 6.47 -1.63 13.01
CA VAL A 113 5.43 -1.79 11.96
C VAL A 113 5.24 -3.22 11.43
N HIS A 114 6.09 -4.19 11.81
CA HIS A 114 5.88 -5.62 11.55
C HIS A 114 5.51 -6.43 12.79
N GLY A 115 5.49 -5.78 13.97
CA GLY A 115 5.32 -6.40 15.26
C GLY A 115 3.87 -6.78 15.60
N ASN A 116 3.70 -7.48 16.72
CA ASN A 116 2.39 -7.90 17.20
C ASN A 116 1.49 -6.71 17.58
N ALA A 117 2.07 -5.68 18.22
CA ALA A 117 1.36 -4.46 18.60
C ALA A 117 0.81 -3.71 17.38
N TYR A 118 1.58 -3.65 16.29
CA TYR A 118 1.12 -3.09 15.03
C TYR A 118 -0.09 -3.85 14.47
N LYS A 119 0.02 -5.19 14.37
CA LYS A 119 -1.06 -6.04 13.88
C LYS A 119 -2.33 -5.93 14.74
N GLN A 120 -2.18 -5.78 16.06
CA GLN A 120 -3.31 -5.51 16.96
C GLN A 120 -3.97 -4.17 16.64
N HIS A 121 -3.17 -3.12 16.48
CA HIS A 121 -3.69 -1.80 16.18
C HIS A 121 -4.42 -1.73 14.83
N VAL A 122 -3.86 -2.34 13.78
CA VAL A 122 -4.51 -2.47 12.47
C VAL A 122 -5.83 -3.24 12.59
N TRP A 123 -5.84 -4.32 13.36
CA TRP A 123 -7.05 -5.10 13.66
C TRP A 123 -8.13 -4.27 14.36
N ASP A 124 -7.78 -3.59 15.45
CA ASP A 124 -8.73 -2.81 16.24
C ASP A 124 -9.33 -1.66 15.43
N THR A 125 -8.54 -1.07 14.54
CA THR A 125 -8.98 0.00 13.64
C THR A 125 -9.99 -0.50 12.60
N LEU A 126 -9.79 -1.69 12.03
CA LEU A 126 -10.52 -2.13 10.85
C LEU A 126 -11.63 -3.17 11.11
N LYS A 127 -11.56 -3.94 12.21
CA LYS A 127 -12.42 -5.11 12.45
C LYS A 127 -13.92 -4.82 12.46
N ASN A 128 -14.31 -3.60 12.83
CA ASN A 128 -15.71 -3.20 12.99
C ASN A 128 -16.30 -2.52 11.73
N ALA A 129 -15.50 -2.33 10.67
CA ALA A 129 -15.96 -1.70 9.43
C ALA A 129 -17.08 -2.54 8.76
N ARG A 130 -18.27 -1.95 8.60
CA ARG A 130 -19.47 -2.64 8.07
C ARG A 130 -19.58 -2.49 6.56
N THR A 131 -19.14 -1.36 6.04
CA THR A 131 -19.15 -1.04 4.61
C THR A 131 -17.74 -0.94 4.03
N LYS A 132 -17.64 -0.83 2.70
CA LYS A 132 -16.38 -0.52 2.02
C LYS A 132 -15.85 0.85 2.46
N ALA A 133 -16.73 1.84 2.55
CA ALA A 133 -16.38 3.20 2.96
C ALA A 133 -15.80 3.23 4.39
N ASP A 134 -16.37 2.48 5.34
CA ASP A 134 -15.85 2.40 6.71
C ASP A 134 -14.43 1.81 6.73
N PHE A 135 -14.19 0.79 5.90
CA PHE A 135 -12.90 0.12 5.84
C PHE A 135 -11.84 1.04 5.22
N GLU A 136 -12.18 1.73 4.13
CA GLU A 136 -11.30 2.70 3.48
C GLU A 136 -11.02 3.92 4.39
N ALA A 137 -12.00 4.36 5.19
CA ALA A 137 -11.79 5.39 6.21
C ALA A 137 -10.81 4.92 7.29
N GLY A 138 -10.92 3.68 7.75
CA GLY A 138 -9.97 3.10 8.69
C GLY A 138 -8.56 2.96 8.11
N LEU A 139 -8.43 2.55 6.83
CA LEU A 139 -7.13 2.55 6.15
C LEU A 139 -6.55 3.96 6.03
N ALA A 140 -7.36 4.96 5.72
CA ALA A 140 -6.95 6.36 5.68
C ALA A 140 -6.45 6.85 7.06
N GLN A 141 -7.15 6.48 8.14
CA GLN A 141 -6.69 6.77 9.51
C GLN A 141 -5.31 6.14 9.78
N LEU A 142 -5.12 4.86 9.47
CA LEU A 142 -3.83 4.18 9.65
C LEU A 142 -2.70 4.87 8.88
N LYS A 143 -2.96 5.33 7.64
CA LYS A 143 -1.96 6.10 6.88
C LYS A 143 -1.59 7.41 7.56
N VAL A 144 -2.57 8.15 8.08
CA VAL A 144 -2.31 9.40 8.80
C VAL A 144 -1.47 9.12 10.04
N GLU A 145 -1.82 8.12 10.83
CA GLU A 145 -1.07 7.74 12.03
C GLU A 145 0.39 7.37 11.70
N LEU A 146 0.61 6.59 10.64
CA LEU A 146 1.96 6.24 10.20
C LEU A 146 2.73 7.44 9.61
N SER A 147 2.05 8.31 8.87
CA SER A 147 2.68 9.51 8.30
C SER A 147 3.02 10.55 9.37
N THR A 148 2.34 10.51 10.51
CA THR A 148 2.55 11.41 11.65
C THR A 148 3.41 10.83 12.77
N GLY A 149 3.90 9.59 12.62
CA GLY A 149 4.94 9.02 13.48
C GLY A 149 4.47 8.15 14.62
N LYS A 150 3.31 7.50 14.48
CA LYS A 150 2.88 6.50 15.44
C LYS A 150 3.84 5.30 15.42
N THR A 151 4.48 5.02 16.55
CA THR A 151 5.36 3.87 16.73
C THR A 151 4.67 2.74 17.49
N PHE A 152 5.17 1.52 17.35
CA PHE A 152 4.62 0.34 18.02
C PHE A 152 5.71 -0.34 18.84
N PRO A 153 5.40 -0.80 20.07
CA PRO A 153 6.36 -1.56 20.87
C PRO A 153 6.93 -2.74 20.08
N VAL A 154 8.26 -2.75 19.96
CA VAL A 154 9.04 -3.87 19.47
C VAL A 154 9.17 -4.87 20.61
N GLN A 155 8.40 -5.96 20.55
CA GLN A 155 8.51 -7.10 21.45
C GLN A 155 9.65 -8.01 21.01
#